data_AF-A0A6A0H575-F1
#
_entry.id   AF-A0A6A0H575-F1
#
_cell.length_a   1.000
_cell.length_b   1.000
_cell.length_c   1.000
_cell.angle_alpha   90.00
_cell.angle_beta   90.00
_cell.angle_gamma   90.00
#
_symmetry.space_group_name_H-M   'P 1'
#
loop_
_entity.id
_entity.type
_entity.pdbx_description
1 polymer ?
#
loop_
_entity_poly.entity_id
_entity_poly.type
_entity_poly.pdbx_seq_one_letter_code
_entity_poly.pdbx_strand_id
1 'polypeptide(L)'
;MRRSWRWRVYVLAWIVCAYLTIMAAISLMSDNLSDKNLDPRSINGIPFRGVWGWNGPNGGGRGARLQWCKELKFVDPPGQVTALASFPGSGNTWVRYLLQQVAGYYTGSVYKDFALMKNGFPAESISNGSVIIVKTHEHGEQVRAPFSRSVLIIRDPFQSIMAEFNRQSGGHIGHALPDKYSKDNGRYWKSFVKNKAISWTNTNLDWLQFKGPLHILFYEDLLDNLPQEIRKILEFLDIEVDDQSFDCMMRHSDGIYKRRKRNLSFNPYTLDLKNLIDYCKKIVDAAVKAYFTNSANIDDF
;
A
#
# COMPACT_ATOMS: atom_id res chain seq x y z
N MET A 1 1.43 -41.68 -46.94
CA MET A 1 1.37 -40.28 -46.43
C MET A 1 0.02 -39.82 -45.84
N ARG A 2 -1.16 -40.45 -46.13
CA ARG A 2 -2.48 -39.96 -45.64
C ARG A 2 -2.89 -40.33 -44.19
N ARG A 3 -2.22 -41.27 -43.52
CA ARG A 3 -2.58 -41.72 -42.14
C ARG A 3 -2.13 -40.74 -41.03
N SER A 4 -1.03 -40.01 -41.23
CA SER A 4 -0.44 -39.08 -40.25
C SER A 4 -1.27 -37.80 -40.05
N TRP A 5 -1.86 -37.28 -41.13
CA TRP A 5 -2.65 -36.04 -41.06
C TRP A 5 -3.97 -36.23 -40.29
N ARG A 6 -4.65 -37.37 -40.51
CA ARG A 6 -5.87 -37.71 -39.77
C ARG A 6 -5.64 -37.77 -38.27
N TRP A 7 -4.52 -38.35 -37.82
CA TRP A 7 -4.19 -38.43 -36.38
C TRP A 7 -3.95 -37.05 -35.76
N ARG A 8 -3.27 -36.14 -36.48
CA ARG A 8 -3.06 -34.76 -36.03
C ARG A 8 -4.37 -33.96 -35.94
N VAL A 9 -5.28 -34.18 -36.89
CA VAL A 9 -6.62 -33.55 -36.85
C VAL A 9 -7.43 -34.07 -35.66
N TYR A 10 -7.37 -35.37 -35.35
CA TYR A 10 -8.04 -35.92 -34.16
C TYR A 10 -7.47 -35.38 -32.85
N VAL A 11 -6.14 -35.24 -32.74
CA VAL A 11 -5.50 -34.64 -31.56
C VAL A 11 -5.88 -33.18 -31.38
N LEU A 12 -5.86 -32.40 -32.47
CA LEU A 12 -6.28 -30.99 -32.42
C LEU A 12 -7.76 -30.85 -32.06
N ALA A 13 -8.64 -31.67 -32.64
CA ALA A 13 -10.05 -31.70 -32.30
C ALA A 13 -10.28 -32.06 -30.83
N TRP A 14 -9.50 -32.99 -30.29
CA TRP A 14 -9.58 -33.38 -28.88
C TRP A 14 -9.09 -32.26 -27.94
N ILE A 15 -7.99 -31.58 -28.27
CA ILE A 15 -7.48 -30.44 -27.50
C ILE A 15 -8.50 -29.29 -27.49
N VAL A 16 -9.12 -28.99 -28.64
CA VAL A 16 -10.14 -27.94 -28.73
C VAL A 16 -11.39 -28.32 -27.94
N CYS A 17 -11.85 -29.58 -28.01
CA CYS A 17 -12.97 -30.04 -27.19
C CYS A 17 -12.65 -29.95 -25.69
N ALA A 18 -11.46 -30.40 -25.27
CA ALA A 18 -11.03 -30.32 -23.87
C ALA A 18 -10.99 -28.85 -23.39
N TYR A 19 -10.44 -27.94 -24.19
CA TYR A 19 -10.41 -26.51 -23.88
C TYR A 19 -11.82 -25.92 -23.74
N LEU A 20 -12.73 -26.21 -24.68
CA LEU A 20 -14.11 -25.73 -24.63
C LEU A 20 -14.87 -26.27 -23.41
N THR A 21 -14.66 -27.54 -23.04
CA THR A 21 -15.27 -28.11 -21.82
C THR A 21 -14.75 -27.47 -20.53
N ILE A 22 -13.46 -27.14 -20.47
CA ILE A 22 -12.87 -26.43 -19.33
C ILE A 22 -13.43 -25.01 -19.23
N MET A 23 -13.53 -24.29 -20.36
CA MET A 23 -14.09 -22.93 -20.38
C MET A 23 -15.57 -22.91 -20.00
N ALA A 24 -16.36 -23.89 -20.46
CA ALA A 24 -17.76 -24.03 -20.06
C ALA A 24 -17.90 -24.34 -18.56
N ALA A 25 -17.04 -25.20 -18.01
CA ALA A 25 -17.01 -25.49 -16.57
C ALA A 25 -16.63 -24.25 -15.75
N ILE A 26 -15.67 -23.44 -16.21
CA ILE A 26 -15.29 -22.18 -15.54
C ILE A 26 -16.44 -21.17 -15.58
N SER A 27 -17.15 -21.04 -16.70
CA SER A 27 -18.36 -20.20 -16.79
C SER A 27 -19.46 -20.68 -15.83
N LEU A 28 -19.75 -21.98 -15.78
CA LEU A 28 -20.75 -22.55 -14.87
C LEU A 28 -20.34 -22.45 -13.39
N MET A 29 -19.05 -22.43 -13.07
CA MET A 29 -18.56 -22.16 -11.72
C MET A 29 -18.61 -20.67 -11.38
N SER A 30 -18.42 -19.78 -12.36
CA SER A 30 -18.57 -18.33 -12.21
C SER A 30 -20.02 -17.94 -11.93
N ASP A 31 -20.97 -18.50 -12.67
CA ASP A 31 -22.41 -18.22 -12.47
C ASP A 31 -22.95 -18.78 -11.15
N ASN A 32 -22.33 -19.84 -10.61
CA ASN A 32 -22.66 -20.35 -9.26
C ASN A 32 -22.06 -19.53 -8.11
N LEU A 33 -21.11 -18.62 -8.40
CA LEU A 33 -20.51 -17.73 -7.40
C LEU A 33 -21.23 -16.38 -7.32
N SER A 34 -21.96 -15.98 -8.37
CA SER A 34 -22.72 -14.72 -8.41
C SER A 34 -24.09 -14.78 -7.73
N ASP A 35 -24.64 -15.98 -7.45
CA ASP A 35 -26.04 -16.13 -7.00
C ASP A 35 -26.25 -16.56 -5.53
N LYS A 36 -25.20 -16.48 -4.70
CA LYS A 36 -25.35 -16.67 -3.23
C LYS A 36 -25.42 -15.33 -2.52
N ASN A 37 -26.64 -14.81 -2.40
CA ASN A 37 -27.02 -13.86 -1.35
C ASN A 37 -26.70 -14.48 0.01
N LEU A 38 -25.52 -14.17 0.55
CA LEU A 38 -25.10 -14.60 1.89
C LEU A 38 -25.74 -13.69 2.94
N ASP A 39 -26.73 -14.25 3.63
CA ASP A 39 -27.32 -13.71 4.86
C ASP A 39 -26.22 -13.48 5.92
N PRO A 40 -26.05 -12.25 6.45
CA PRO A 40 -25.01 -11.93 7.43
C PRO A 40 -25.16 -12.64 8.78
N ARG A 41 -26.24 -13.40 9.03
CA ARG A 41 -26.51 -14.02 10.33
C ARG A 41 -26.11 -15.49 10.47
N SER A 42 -25.50 -16.11 9.46
CA SER A 42 -25.21 -17.56 9.48
C SER A 42 -23.74 -17.97 9.74
N ILE A 43 -22.80 -17.02 9.91
CA ILE A 43 -21.38 -17.35 10.17
C ILE A 43 -21.08 -17.35 11.69
N ASN A 44 -21.79 -18.21 12.43
CA ASN A 44 -21.38 -18.60 13.78
C ASN A 44 -21.22 -20.12 13.76
N GLY A 45 -20.01 -20.62 13.51
CA GLY A 45 -19.77 -22.07 13.66
C GLY A 45 -18.55 -22.70 12.99
N ILE A 46 -17.74 -22.00 12.20
CA ILE A 46 -16.56 -22.62 11.57
C ILE A 46 -15.28 -22.09 12.23
N PRO A 47 -14.55 -22.90 13.03
CA PRO A 47 -13.32 -22.47 13.65
C PRO A 47 -12.22 -22.37 12.58
N PHE A 48 -11.89 -21.15 12.18
CA PHE A 48 -10.68 -20.87 11.41
C PHE A 48 -9.47 -21.13 12.31
N ARG A 49 -8.72 -22.19 12.02
CA ARG A 49 -7.46 -22.55 12.69
C ARG A 49 -6.40 -21.50 12.33
N GLY A 50 -6.36 -20.43 13.11
CA GLY A 50 -5.32 -19.41 13.02
C GLY A 50 -3.96 -20.01 13.32
N VAL A 51 -2.99 -19.75 12.44
CA VAL A 51 -1.57 -19.93 12.74
C VAL A 51 -1.17 -18.79 13.68
N TRP A 52 -1.53 -18.93 14.96
CA TRP A 52 -0.92 -18.23 16.09
C TRP A 52 -0.19 -19.30 16.89
N GLY A 53 1.11 -19.40 16.69
CA GLY A 53 1.97 -20.35 17.38
C GLY A 53 2.88 -19.64 18.38
N TRP A 54 2.34 -19.24 19.52
CA TRP A 54 3.07 -19.10 20.79
C TRP A 54 2.10 -19.46 21.92
N ASN A 55 2.11 -20.73 22.32
CA ASN A 55 1.42 -21.23 23.51
C ASN A 55 2.44 -21.37 24.63
N GLY A 56 2.59 -20.32 25.45
CA GLY A 56 3.03 -20.46 26.84
C GLY A 56 1.80 -20.72 27.71
N PRO A 57 1.86 -21.60 28.73
CA PRO A 57 0.70 -21.93 29.55
C PRO A 57 0.52 -20.84 30.61
N ASN A 58 -0.30 -19.84 30.31
CA ASN A 58 -1.10 -18.97 31.20
C ASN A 58 -1.18 -17.55 30.65
N GLY A 59 -2.40 -17.12 30.30
CA GLY A 59 -2.71 -15.70 30.07
C GLY A 59 -3.54 -15.45 28.82
N GLY A 60 -4.84 -15.21 28.99
CA GLY A 60 -5.70 -14.66 27.95
C GLY A 60 -5.24 -13.25 27.57
N GLY A 61 -4.43 -13.14 26.52
CA GLY A 61 -4.04 -11.86 25.94
C GLY A 61 -5.10 -11.37 24.96
N ARG A 62 -5.99 -10.46 25.40
CA ARG A 62 -6.66 -9.55 24.45
C ARG A 62 -5.53 -8.77 23.76
N GLY A 63 -5.35 -8.95 22.46
CA GLY A 63 -4.38 -8.17 21.69
C GLY A 63 -4.59 -6.68 21.97
N ALA A 64 -3.50 -5.93 22.20
CA ALA A 64 -3.56 -4.52 22.57
C ALA A 64 -4.43 -3.75 21.55
N ARG A 65 -5.58 -3.26 22.00
CA ARG A 65 -6.47 -2.41 21.19
C ARG A 65 -5.74 -1.08 20.97
N LEU A 66 -5.63 -0.63 19.72
CA LEU A 66 -5.08 0.68 19.42
C LEU A 66 -5.79 1.76 20.23
N GLN A 67 -5.01 2.56 20.96
CA GLN A 67 -5.51 3.69 21.72
C GLN A 67 -5.47 4.93 20.83
N TRP A 68 -6.63 5.45 20.51
CA TRP A 68 -6.78 6.69 19.75
C TRP A 68 -6.77 7.90 20.68
N CYS A 69 -6.11 8.97 20.26
CA CYS A 69 -6.08 10.25 20.98
C CYS A 69 -7.44 10.97 20.95
N LYS A 70 -8.25 10.71 19.92
CA LYS A 70 -9.60 11.24 19.73
C LYS A 70 -10.51 10.12 19.25
N GLU A 71 -11.81 10.26 19.51
CA GLU A 71 -12.80 9.42 18.86
C GLU A 71 -12.78 9.68 17.34
N LEU A 72 -12.69 8.61 16.55
CA LEU A 72 -12.63 8.72 15.11
C LEU A 72 -14.03 8.88 14.51
N LYS A 73 -14.17 9.86 13.61
CA LYS A 73 -15.41 10.14 12.89
C LYS A 73 -15.19 10.39 11.41
N PHE A 74 -16.27 10.31 10.63
CA PHE A 74 -16.27 10.80 9.26
C PHE A 74 -16.28 12.33 9.25
N VAL A 75 -15.79 12.91 8.15
CA VAL A 75 -15.93 14.33 7.84
C VAL A 75 -17.36 14.59 7.40
N ASP A 76 -18.02 15.55 8.03
CA ASP A 76 -19.40 15.94 7.74
C ASP A 76 -19.54 17.48 7.84
N PRO A 77 -19.92 18.19 6.76
CA PRO A 77 -20.20 17.66 5.42
C PRO A 77 -18.92 17.13 4.72
N PRO A 78 -19.05 16.17 3.77
CA PRO A 78 -17.90 15.67 3.01
C PRO A 78 -17.12 16.79 2.31
N GLY A 79 -15.78 16.74 2.44
CA GLY A 79 -14.86 17.72 1.86
C GLY A 79 -14.30 17.33 0.49
N GLN A 80 -13.15 17.92 0.15
CA GLN A 80 -12.42 17.57 -1.06
C GLN A 80 -11.81 16.17 -0.96
N VAL A 81 -11.71 15.46 -2.09
CA VAL A 81 -11.10 14.11 -2.11
C VAL A 81 -9.59 14.24 -2.28
N THR A 82 -8.85 13.96 -1.21
CA THR A 82 -7.38 14.03 -1.19
C THR A 82 -6.75 12.64 -1.34
N ALA A 83 -5.81 12.47 -2.26
CA ALA A 83 -5.02 11.25 -2.36
C ALA A 83 -3.88 11.22 -1.34
N LEU A 84 -3.61 10.05 -0.76
CA LEU A 84 -2.32 9.67 -0.19
C LEU A 84 -1.68 8.67 -1.15
N ALA A 85 -0.95 9.19 -2.13
CA ALA A 85 -0.33 8.42 -3.17
C ALA A 85 1.09 8.02 -2.79
N SER A 86 1.49 6.78 -3.08
CA SER A 86 2.90 6.40 -3.15
C SER A 86 3.11 4.98 -3.63
N PHE A 87 4.37 4.65 -3.92
CA PHE A 87 4.82 3.28 -4.07
C PHE A 87 4.58 2.44 -2.77
N PRO A 88 4.19 1.15 -2.88
CA PRO A 88 4.06 0.27 -1.73
C PRO A 88 5.34 0.20 -0.87
N GLY A 89 5.20 0.22 0.46
CA GLY A 89 6.36 0.23 1.36
C GLY A 89 6.93 1.62 1.68
N SER A 90 6.36 2.70 1.13
CA SER A 90 6.75 4.09 1.43
C SER A 90 6.18 4.68 2.73
N GLY A 91 5.42 3.91 3.52
CA GLY A 91 4.99 4.35 4.85
C GLY A 91 3.55 4.87 4.98
N ASN A 92 2.70 4.73 3.95
CA ASN A 92 1.31 5.21 3.95
C ASN A 92 0.49 4.84 5.19
N THR A 93 0.55 3.57 5.62
CA THR A 93 -0.22 3.12 6.77
C THR A 93 0.18 3.85 8.05
N TRP A 94 1.46 4.19 8.19
CA TRP A 94 1.94 4.96 9.34
C TRP A 94 1.49 6.42 9.26
N VAL A 95 1.60 7.05 8.09
CA VAL A 95 1.09 8.42 7.87
C VAL A 95 -0.41 8.50 8.15
N ARG A 96 -1.21 7.56 7.64
CA ARG A 96 -2.64 7.47 7.95
C ARG A 96 -2.91 7.35 9.44
N TYR A 97 -2.15 6.50 10.14
CA TYR A 97 -2.28 6.34 11.57
C TYR A 97 -2.00 7.66 12.31
N LEU A 98 -0.93 8.38 11.96
CA LEU A 98 -0.58 9.67 12.57
C LEU A 98 -1.68 10.72 12.34
N LEU A 99 -2.21 10.79 11.11
CA LEU A 99 -3.31 11.69 10.76
C LEU A 99 -4.59 11.37 11.53
N GLN A 100 -4.94 10.08 11.67
CA GLN A 100 -6.07 9.68 12.51
C GLN A 100 -5.85 10.03 13.98
N GLN A 101 -4.63 9.84 14.49
CA GLN A 101 -4.30 10.18 15.87
C GLN A 101 -4.48 11.67 16.15
N VAL A 102 -3.94 12.53 15.29
CA VAL A 102 -3.94 13.98 15.55
C VAL A 102 -5.28 14.63 15.20
N ALA A 103 -5.92 14.23 14.10
CA ALA A 103 -7.10 14.92 13.58
C ALA A 103 -8.41 14.34 14.14
N GLY A 104 -8.45 13.06 14.52
CA GLY A 104 -9.70 12.39 14.93
C GLY A 104 -10.65 12.09 13.78
N TYR A 105 -10.19 12.14 12.52
CA TYR A 105 -10.99 11.79 11.35
C TYR A 105 -10.50 10.52 10.67
N TYR A 106 -11.42 9.76 10.08
CA TYR A 106 -11.07 8.56 9.33
C TYR A 106 -10.22 8.86 8.10
N THR A 107 -9.30 7.94 7.80
CA THR A 107 -8.58 7.91 6.52
C THR A 107 -9.05 6.73 5.69
N GLY A 108 -9.28 6.95 4.41
CA GLY A 108 -9.77 5.95 3.48
C GLY A 108 -8.69 5.21 2.71
N SER A 109 -9.12 4.27 1.89
CA SER A 109 -8.29 3.63 0.87
C SER A 109 -9.14 3.13 -0.28
N VAL A 110 -8.56 3.14 -1.49
CA VAL A 110 -9.16 2.48 -2.66
C VAL A 110 -9.22 0.95 -2.52
N TYR A 111 -8.53 0.40 -1.51
CA TYR A 111 -8.49 -1.04 -1.22
C TYR A 111 -9.44 -1.41 -0.08
N LYS A 112 -9.83 -2.69 -0.06
CA LYS A 112 -10.59 -3.30 1.04
C LYS A 112 -9.74 -4.30 1.81
N ASP A 113 -8.94 -3.80 2.74
CA ASP A 113 -8.09 -4.64 3.60
C ASP A 113 -8.79 -4.97 4.94
N PHE A 114 -9.36 -6.17 5.04
CA PHE A 114 -10.07 -6.60 6.24
C PHE A 114 -9.19 -6.64 7.50
N ALA A 115 -7.88 -6.86 7.36
CA ALA A 115 -6.98 -6.87 8.51
C ALA A 115 -6.78 -5.43 9.01
N LEU A 116 -6.62 -4.45 8.12
CA LEU A 116 -6.55 -3.04 8.51
C LEU A 116 -7.89 -2.52 9.05
N MET A 117 -9.02 -2.92 8.46
CA MET A 117 -10.36 -2.56 8.97
C MET A 117 -10.55 -2.95 10.43
N LYS A 118 -10.21 -4.21 10.76
CA LYS A 118 -10.32 -4.73 12.14
C LYS A 118 -9.35 -4.07 13.11
N ASN A 119 -8.26 -3.51 12.60
CA ASN A 119 -7.19 -2.92 13.40
C ASN A 119 -7.15 -1.38 13.27
N GLY A 120 -8.29 -0.72 13.07
CA GLY A 120 -8.37 0.73 13.26
C GLY A 120 -8.25 1.57 11.99
N PHE A 121 -8.44 0.97 10.81
CA PHE A 121 -8.77 1.67 9.58
C PHE A 121 -10.18 1.29 9.09
N PRO A 122 -11.25 1.60 9.85
CA PRO A 122 -12.59 1.11 9.53
C PRO A 122 -13.14 1.65 8.19
N ALA A 123 -12.58 2.75 7.68
CA ALA A 123 -12.94 3.35 6.40
C ALA A 123 -12.11 2.84 5.20
N GLU A 124 -11.48 1.66 5.27
CA GLU A 124 -11.03 0.99 4.04
C GLU A 124 -12.21 0.86 3.06
N SER A 125 -11.92 0.94 1.77
CA SER A 125 -12.92 0.97 0.69
C SER A 125 -13.78 2.25 0.62
N ILE A 126 -13.50 3.26 1.44
CA ILE A 126 -14.07 4.61 1.31
C ILE A 126 -13.06 5.50 0.59
N SER A 127 -13.48 6.10 -0.52
CA SER A 127 -12.64 6.90 -1.42
C SER A 127 -13.29 8.21 -1.85
N ASN A 128 -14.09 8.82 -0.97
CA ASN A 128 -14.79 10.10 -1.21
C ASN A 128 -14.48 11.12 -0.10
N GLY A 129 -15.10 12.29 -0.15
CA GLY A 129 -14.83 13.40 0.77
C GLY A 129 -15.22 13.18 2.24
N SER A 130 -15.81 12.04 2.60
CA SER A 130 -16.15 11.72 4.00
C SER A 130 -14.93 11.32 4.84
N VAL A 131 -13.76 11.15 4.22
CA VAL A 131 -12.48 10.88 4.89
C VAL A 131 -11.48 11.98 4.54
N ILE A 132 -10.54 12.26 5.45
CA ILE A 132 -9.59 13.36 5.24
C ILE A 132 -8.54 13.09 4.16
N ILE A 133 -8.27 11.81 3.88
CA ILE A 133 -7.32 11.39 2.86
C ILE A 133 -7.54 9.93 2.46
N VAL A 134 -7.27 9.58 1.19
CA VAL A 134 -7.52 8.26 0.61
C VAL A 134 -6.22 7.65 0.08
N LYS A 135 -5.78 6.54 0.67
CA LYS A 135 -4.58 5.82 0.22
C LYS A 135 -4.78 5.11 -1.12
N THR A 136 -3.81 5.27 -2.02
CA THR A 136 -3.68 4.49 -3.26
C THR A 136 -2.20 4.18 -3.61
N HIS A 137 -1.98 3.04 -4.27
CA HIS A 137 -0.71 2.69 -4.94
C HIS A 137 -0.86 2.67 -6.47
N GLU A 138 -2.06 2.94 -6.96
CA GLU A 138 -2.36 3.01 -8.38
C GLU A 138 -1.81 4.32 -8.95
N HIS A 139 -1.58 4.31 -10.27
CA HIS A 139 -1.03 5.44 -11.02
C HIS A 139 -1.64 5.42 -12.42
N GLY A 140 -1.55 6.55 -13.11
CA GLY A 140 -2.22 6.81 -14.39
C GLY A 140 -3.28 7.90 -14.27
N GLU A 141 -3.57 8.56 -15.38
CA GLU A 141 -4.45 9.74 -15.42
C GLU A 141 -5.84 9.45 -14.87
N GLN A 142 -6.44 8.30 -15.24
CA GLN A 142 -7.76 7.88 -14.75
C GLN A 142 -7.81 7.67 -13.24
N VAL A 143 -6.67 7.26 -12.64
CA VAL A 143 -6.55 7.08 -11.18
C VAL A 143 -6.42 8.43 -10.48
N ARG A 144 -5.72 9.39 -11.09
CA ARG A 144 -5.51 10.73 -10.51
C ARG A 144 -6.74 11.62 -10.64
N ALA A 145 -7.50 11.50 -11.71
CA ALA A 145 -8.62 12.38 -12.06
C ALA A 145 -9.68 12.59 -10.97
N PRO A 146 -10.05 11.59 -10.14
CA PRO A 146 -11.05 11.78 -9.09
C PRO A 146 -10.58 12.62 -7.89
N PHE A 147 -9.27 12.86 -7.76
CA PHE A 147 -8.69 13.57 -6.62
C PHE A 147 -8.56 15.07 -6.90
N SER A 148 -8.96 15.90 -5.94
CA SER A 148 -8.84 17.37 -6.04
C SER A 148 -7.44 17.85 -5.64
N ARG A 149 -6.79 17.13 -4.72
CA ARG A 149 -5.45 17.41 -4.19
C ARG A 149 -4.74 16.10 -3.85
N SER A 150 -3.41 16.12 -3.73
CA SER A 150 -2.64 14.91 -3.45
C SER A 150 -1.47 15.16 -2.50
N VAL A 151 -1.26 14.22 -1.58
CA VAL A 151 0.00 14.04 -0.86
C VAL A 151 0.73 12.86 -1.49
N LEU A 152 1.90 13.11 -2.07
CA LEU A 152 2.78 12.08 -2.63
C LEU A 152 3.88 11.75 -1.61
N ILE A 153 3.90 10.51 -1.12
CA ILE A 153 5.01 10.03 -0.27
C ILE A 153 6.11 9.43 -1.14
N ILE A 154 7.30 10.03 -1.10
CA ILE A 154 8.51 9.50 -1.72
C ILE A 154 9.41 8.94 -0.63
N ARG A 155 9.90 7.71 -0.81
CA ARG A 155 10.83 7.05 0.11
C ARG A 155 11.99 6.46 -0.68
N ASP A 156 13.16 6.39 -0.06
CA ASP A 156 14.31 5.71 -0.65
C ASP A 156 13.93 4.35 -1.28
N PRO A 157 14.29 4.12 -2.57
CA PRO A 157 13.85 2.94 -3.30
C PRO A 157 14.41 1.64 -2.74
N PHE A 158 15.61 1.63 -2.15
CA PHE A 158 16.11 0.42 -1.49
C PHE A 158 15.22 0.06 -0.30
N GLN A 159 14.92 1.03 0.56
CA GLN A 159 14.12 0.79 1.76
C GLN A 159 12.66 0.45 1.44
N SER A 160 12.05 1.10 0.45
CA SER A 160 10.66 0.85 0.06
C SER A 160 10.48 -0.51 -0.63
N ILE A 161 11.36 -0.90 -1.56
CA ILE A 161 11.33 -2.22 -2.21
C ILE A 161 11.52 -3.33 -1.17
N MET A 162 12.46 -3.16 -0.25
CA MET A 162 12.67 -4.07 0.88
C MET A 162 11.42 -4.18 1.75
N ALA A 163 10.79 -3.05 2.06
CA ALA A 163 9.59 -3.00 2.87
C ALA A 163 8.40 -3.67 2.20
N GLU A 164 8.25 -3.56 0.88
CA GLU A 164 7.20 -4.22 0.12
C GLU A 164 7.43 -5.74 0.04
N PHE A 165 8.67 -6.17 -0.16
CA PHE A 165 9.00 -7.60 -0.12
C PHE A 165 8.68 -8.24 1.23
N ASN A 166 9.06 -7.54 2.31
CA ASN A 166 8.71 -7.91 3.68
C ASN A 166 7.20 -8.00 3.88
N ARG A 167 6.43 -7.04 3.33
CA ARG A 167 4.97 -7.04 3.43
C ARG A 167 4.34 -8.24 2.73
N GLN A 168 4.78 -8.54 1.51
CA GLN A 168 4.25 -9.67 0.73
C GLN A 168 4.62 -11.03 1.33
N SER A 169 5.79 -11.12 1.98
CA SER A 169 6.30 -12.39 2.52
C SER A 169 5.97 -12.62 4.00
N GLY A 170 5.73 -11.55 4.77
CA GLY A 170 5.56 -11.58 6.23
C GLY A 170 4.31 -10.85 6.75
N GLY A 171 3.47 -10.31 5.88
CA GLY A 171 2.27 -9.55 6.26
C GLY A 171 2.55 -8.07 6.56
N HIS A 172 1.50 -7.30 6.90
CA HIS A 172 1.56 -5.83 7.03
C HIS A 172 2.66 -5.33 7.96
N ILE A 173 2.86 -6.01 9.09
CA ILE A 173 3.83 -5.64 10.13
C ILE A 173 5.05 -6.57 10.20
N GLY A 174 5.06 -7.66 9.42
CA GLY A 174 6.09 -8.68 9.50
C GLY A 174 7.24 -8.50 8.52
N HIS A 175 8.15 -9.47 8.55
CA HIS A 175 9.34 -9.53 7.71
C HIS A 175 9.40 -10.85 6.96
N ALA A 176 9.95 -10.82 5.75
CA ALA A 176 10.30 -12.03 5.02
C ALA A 176 11.32 -12.84 5.82
N LEU A 177 11.25 -14.17 5.81
CA LEU A 177 12.34 -14.99 6.37
C LEU A 177 13.64 -14.74 5.59
N PRO A 178 14.83 -14.75 6.23
CA PRO A 178 16.11 -14.52 5.56
C PRO A 178 16.30 -15.37 4.28
N ASP A 179 15.86 -16.62 4.31
CA ASP A 179 15.98 -17.54 3.17
C ASP A 179 15.18 -17.09 1.94
N LYS A 180 14.13 -16.27 2.10
CA LYS A 180 13.34 -15.77 0.97
C LYS A 180 14.14 -14.86 0.04
N TYR A 181 15.21 -14.24 0.55
CA TYR A 181 16.09 -13.36 -0.23
C TYR A 181 17.12 -14.16 -1.04
N SER A 182 17.55 -15.32 -0.55
CA SER A 182 18.65 -16.10 -1.11
C SER A 182 18.21 -17.40 -1.81
N LYS A 183 16.99 -17.89 -1.55
CA LYS A 183 16.45 -19.11 -2.14
C LYS A 183 16.56 -19.10 -3.68
N ASP A 184 16.94 -20.25 -4.24
CA ASP A 184 17.13 -20.45 -5.69
C ASP A 184 18.09 -19.41 -6.30
N ASN A 185 19.23 -19.16 -5.63
CA ASN A 185 20.22 -18.13 -5.96
C ASN A 185 19.63 -16.71 -6.02
N GLY A 186 18.61 -16.47 -5.21
CA GLY A 186 17.86 -15.21 -5.12
C GLY A 186 17.06 -14.91 -6.39
N ARG A 187 16.70 -15.90 -7.22
CA ARG A 187 16.00 -15.66 -8.50
C ARG A 187 14.74 -14.83 -8.34
N TYR A 188 13.89 -15.20 -7.37
CA TYR A 188 12.65 -14.49 -7.09
C TYR A 188 12.92 -13.07 -6.59
N TRP A 189 13.82 -12.91 -5.61
CA TRP A 189 14.22 -11.61 -5.10
C TRP A 189 14.78 -10.68 -6.19
N LYS A 190 15.68 -11.18 -7.05
CA LYS A 190 16.23 -10.41 -8.18
C LYS A 190 15.16 -9.97 -9.16
N SER A 191 14.25 -10.86 -9.54
CA SER A 191 13.12 -10.52 -10.43
C SER A 191 12.19 -9.50 -9.79
N PHE A 192 11.87 -9.70 -8.51
CA PHE A 192 11.06 -8.79 -7.72
C PHE A 192 11.67 -7.38 -7.68
N VAL A 193 12.96 -7.26 -7.33
CA VAL A 193 13.65 -5.97 -7.26
C VAL A 193 13.65 -5.25 -8.60
N LYS A 194 13.95 -5.96 -9.70
CA LYS A 194 13.92 -5.36 -11.05
C LYS A 194 12.54 -4.78 -11.39
N ASN A 195 11.49 -5.56 -11.17
CA ASN A 195 10.12 -5.12 -11.44
C ASN A 195 9.70 -3.95 -10.53
N LYS A 196 10.10 -4.00 -9.24
CA LYS A 196 9.73 -2.99 -8.26
C LYS A 196 10.53 -1.69 -8.37
N ALA A 197 11.76 -1.72 -8.85
CA ALA A 197 12.52 -0.51 -9.17
C ALA A 197 11.82 0.30 -10.29
N ILE A 198 11.41 -0.38 -11.37
CA ILE A 198 10.67 0.26 -12.47
C ILE A 198 9.32 0.77 -11.98
N SER A 199 8.57 -0.05 -11.21
CA SER A 199 7.29 0.37 -10.65
C SER A 199 7.42 1.57 -9.71
N TRP A 200 8.48 1.63 -8.89
CA TRP A 200 8.75 2.78 -8.02
C TRP A 200 9.00 4.04 -8.87
N THR A 201 9.81 3.94 -9.93
CA THR A 201 10.02 5.07 -10.84
C THR A 201 8.71 5.53 -11.48
N ASN A 202 7.94 4.61 -12.06
CA ASN A 202 6.70 4.94 -12.76
C ASN A 202 5.67 5.60 -11.82
N THR A 203 5.47 5.06 -10.62
CA THR A 203 4.52 5.64 -9.66
C THR A 203 4.91 7.07 -9.26
N ASN A 204 6.19 7.32 -8.95
CA ASN A 204 6.61 8.66 -8.56
C ASN A 204 6.53 9.67 -9.72
N LEU A 205 7.01 9.30 -10.91
CA LEU A 205 6.96 10.16 -12.10
C LEU A 205 5.53 10.47 -12.54
N ASP A 206 4.62 9.52 -12.38
CA ASP A 206 3.21 9.69 -12.73
C ASP A 206 2.50 10.65 -11.76
N TRP A 207 2.72 10.51 -10.45
CA TRP A 207 2.11 11.39 -9.46
C TRP A 207 2.71 12.79 -9.42
N LEU A 208 3.97 12.97 -9.85
CA LEU A 208 4.56 14.30 -10.09
C LEU A 208 3.86 15.08 -11.21
N GLN A 209 3.06 14.42 -12.05
CA GLN A 209 2.24 15.04 -13.09
C GLN A 209 0.81 15.34 -12.63
N PHE A 210 0.51 15.22 -11.33
CA PHE A 210 -0.78 15.61 -10.78
C PHE A 210 -1.06 17.10 -11.07
N LYS A 211 -2.29 17.40 -11.52
CA LYS A 211 -2.64 18.74 -12.03
C LYS A 211 -3.17 19.69 -10.95
N GLY A 212 -3.64 19.15 -9.82
CA GLY A 212 -4.08 19.95 -8.68
C GLY A 212 -2.96 20.21 -7.68
N PRO A 213 -3.28 20.79 -6.51
CA PRO A 213 -2.33 20.96 -5.42
C PRO A 213 -1.66 19.64 -5.03
N LEU A 214 -0.33 19.64 -5.00
CA LEU A 214 0.48 18.47 -4.70
C LEU A 214 1.48 18.80 -3.59
N HIS A 215 1.36 18.10 -2.47
CA HIS A 215 2.33 18.13 -1.38
C HIS A 215 3.23 16.90 -1.45
N ILE A 216 4.54 17.10 -1.56
CA ILE A 216 5.53 16.01 -1.57
C ILE A 216 6.05 15.81 -0.14
N LEU A 217 5.82 14.61 0.40
CA LEU A 217 6.38 14.18 1.68
C LEU A 217 7.54 13.21 1.42
N PHE A 218 8.75 13.58 1.84
CA PHE A 218 9.84 12.60 1.91
C PHE A 218 9.72 11.80 3.20
N TYR A 219 9.69 10.48 3.08
CA TYR A 219 9.56 9.60 4.24
C TYR A 219 10.73 9.75 5.22
N GLU A 220 11.92 10.02 4.69
CA GLU A 220 13.12 10.30 5.49
C GLU A 220 12.95 11.58 6.34
N ASP A 221 12.39 12.66 5.79
CA ASP A 221 12.10 13.88 6.55
C ASP A 221 11.06 13.63 7.64
N LEU A 222 10.07 12.77 7.39
CA LEU A 222 9.09 12.35 8.40
C LEU A 222 9.74 11.59 9.57
N LEU A 223 10.82 10.85 9.31
CA LEU A 223 11.58 10.18 10.38
C LEU A 223 12.42 11.17 11.18
N ASP A 224 13.00 12.17 10.52
CA ASP A 224 13.92 13.12 11.11
C ASP A 224 13.20 14.23 11.87
N ASN A 225 12.07 14.73 11.35
CA ASN A 225 11.27 15.79 11.94
C ASN A 225 9.75 15.52 11.84
N LEU A 226 9.30 14.47 12.52
CA LEU A 226 7.90 14.05 12.57
C LEU A 226 6.92 15.22 12.86
N PRO A 227 7.14 16.09 13.89
CA PRO A 227 6.19 17.15 14.19
C PRO A 227 5.99 18.11 13.02
N GLN A 228 7.09 18.56 12.39
CA GLN A 228 7.02 19.55 11.34
C GLN A 228 6.37 19.00 10.07
N GLU A 229 6.71 17.78 9.68
CA GLU A 229 6.13 17.15 8.49
C GLU A 229 4.64 16.86 8.67
N ILE A 230 4.20 16.45 9.86
CA ILE A 230 2.76 16.29 10.13
C ILE A 230 2.02 17.63 10.10
N ARG A 231 2.61 18.71 10.64
CA ARG A 231 2.00 20.05 10.56
C ARG A 231 1.82 20.52 9.12
N LYS A 232 2.84 20.36 8.27
CA LYS A 232 2.74 20.70 6.83
C LYS A 232 1.62 19.95 6.12
N ILE A 233 1.44 18.66 6.43
CA ILE A 233 0.33 17.87 5.86
C ILE A 233 -1.02 18.38 6.38
N LEU A 234 -1.15 18.66 7.67
CA LEU A 234 -2.40 19.17 8.25
C LEU A 234 -2.78 20.53 7.67
N GLU A 235 -1.81 21.43 7.50
CA GLU A 235 -1.97 22.72 6.81
C GLU A 235 -2.43 22.52 5.37
N PHE A 236 -1.78 21.63 4.61
CA PHE A 236 -2.19 21.28 3.25
C PHE A 236 -3.60 20.66 3.15
N LEU A 237 -4.06 20.01 4.22
CA LEU A 237 -5.41 19.44 4.32
C LEU A 237 -6.45 20.42 4.87
N ASP A 238 -6.07 21.65 5.23
CA ASP A 238 -6.91 22.64 5.90
C ASP A 238 -7.51 22.12 7.22
N ILE A 239 -6.72 21.35 7.99
CA ILE A 239 -7.16 20.74 9.26
C ILE A 239 -6.46 21.43 10.43
N GLU A 240 -7.26 22.14 11.23
CA GLU A 240 -6.80 22.69 12.51
C GLU A 240 -6.82 21.61 13.60
N VAL A 241 -5.76 21.58 14.41
CA VAL A 241 -5.60 20.67 15.54
C VAL A 241 -5.10 21.41 16.76
N ASP A 242 -5.61 21.04 17.93
CA ASP A 242 -5.16 21.56 19.22
C ASP A 242 -3.84 20.92 19.68
N ASP A 243 -3.07 21.65 20.48
CA ASP A 243 -1.77 21.20 21.01
C ASP A 243 -1.89 19.89 21.80
N GLN A 244 -3.00 19.69 22.53
CA GLN A 244 -3.23 18.47 23.31
C GLN A 244 -3.34 17.23 22.41
N SER A 245 -4.04 17.34 21.30
CA SER A 245 -4.16 16.28 20.28
C SER A 245 -2.82 16.00 19.62
N PHE A 246 -2.05 17.05 19.34
CA PHE A 246 -0.71 16.93 18.78
C PHE A 246 0.25 16.22 19.74
N ASP A 247 0.29 16.64 21.01
CA ASP A 247 1.10 16.03 22.06
C ASP A 247 0.72 14.58 22.33
N CYS A 248 -0.57 14.25 22.24
CA CYS A 248 -1.01 12.87 22.31
C CYS A 248 -0.48 12.05 21.14
N MET A 249 -0.64 12.54 19.90
CA MET A 249 -0.11 11.85 18.71
C MET A 249 1.40 11.62 18.84
N MET A 250 2.16 12.61 19.32
CA MET A 250 3.61 12.47 19.54
C MET A 250 3.95 11.34 20.52
N ARG A 251 3.23 11.24 21.64
CA ARG A 251 3.39 10.15 22.63
C ARG A 251 3.05 8.77 22.08
N HIS A 252 2.20 8.70 21.06
CA HIS A 252 1.76 7.45 20.44
C HIS A 252 2.26 7.27 19.00
N SER A 253 3.29 8.02 18.60
CA SER A 253 3.67 8.19 17.19
C SER A 253 4.05 6.89 16.47
N ASP A 254 4.70 5.93 17.13
CA ASP A 254 5.09 4.66 16.49
C ASP A 254 3.89 3.74 16.18
N GLY A 255 2.94 3.64 17.11
CA GLY A 255 1.82 2.70 17.03
C GLY A 255 2.25 1.25 16.74
N ILE A 256 1.37 0.47 16.11
CA ILE A 256 1.71 -0.87 15.58
C ILE A 256 2.13 -0.82 14.09
N TYR A 257 2.06 0.36 13.47
CA TYR A 257 2.16 0.52 12.02
C TYR A 257 3.51 1.02 11.54
N LYS A 258 4.33 1.59 12.43
CA LYS A 258 5.74 1.83 12.16
C LYS A 258 6.50 0.51 12.32
N ARG A 259 6.81 -0.13 11.19
CA ARG A 259 7.58 -1.38 11.20
C ARG A 259 8.98 -1.14 11.76
N ARG A 260 9.35 -1.88 12.79
CA ARG A 260 10.71 -1.88 13.33
C ARG A 260 11.68 -2.38 12.25
N LYS A 261 12.83 -1.71 12.11
CA LYS A 261 13.87 -2.17 11.17
C LYS A 261 14.42 -3.52 11.67
N ARG A 262 14.48 -4.51 10.77
CA ARG A 262 15.18 -5.77 11.02
C ARG A 262 16.40 -5.82 10.12
N ASN A 263 17.58 -5.82 10.73
CA ASN A 263 18.82 -5.95 9.99
C ASN A 263 19.00 -7.40 9.53
N LEU A 264 19.25 -7.59 8.24
CA LEU A 264 19.73 -8.86 7.72
C LEU A 264 21.23 -8.95 8.01
N SER A 265 21.74 -10.15 8.28
CA SER A 265 23.18 -10.39 8.43
C SER A 265 23.96 -10.27 7.12
N PHE A 266 23.26 -10.15 5.99
CA PHE A 266 23.82 -10.00 4.65
C PHE A 266 23.11 -8.89 3.88
N ASN A 267 23.77 -8.35 2.86
CA ASN A 267 23.15 -7.42 1.93
C ASN A 267 22.48 -8.21 0.78
N PRO A 268 21.13 -8.19 0.66
CA PRO A 268 20.46 -8.94 -0.39
C PRO A 268 20.58 -8.28 -1.77
N TYR A 269 21.05 -7.04 -1.87
CA TYR A 269 21.23 -6.34 -3.14
C TYR A 269 22.60 -6.64 -3.75
N THR A 270 22.60 -7.36 -4.88
CA THR A 270 23.80 -7.51 -5.72
C THR A 270 24.17 -6.18 -6.38
N LEU A 271 25.39 -6.05 -6.88
CA LEU A 271 25.87 -4.83 -7.55
C LEU A 271 24.95 -4.41 -8.71
N ASP A 272 24.52 -5.36 -9.56
CA ASP A 272 23.61 -5.07 -10.66
C ASP A 272 22.25 -4.51 -10.20
N LEU A 273 21.72 -5.02 -9.08
CA LEU A 273 20.47 -4.52 -8.52
C LEU A 273 20.66 -3.12 -7.96
N LYS A 274 21.80 -2.83 -7.31
CA LYS A 274 22.13 -1.49 -6.81
C LYS A 274 22.21 -0.50 -7.97
N ASN A 275 22.96 -0.82 -9.02
CA ASN A 275 23.10 0.03 -10.19
C ASN A 275 21.75 0.36 -10.84
N LEU A 276 20.85 -0.63 -10.95
CA LEU A 276 19.50 -0.41 -11.46
C LEU A 276 18.69 0.54 -10.54
N ILE A 277 18.71 0.28 -9.23
CA ILE A 277 17.96 1.11 -8.27
C ILE A 277 18.51 2.54 -8.26
N ASP A 278 19.82 2.72 -8.27
CA ASP A 278 20.46 4.05 -8.30
C ASP A 278 20.15 4.80 -9.60
N TYR A 279 20.08 4.09 -10.73
CA TYR A 279 19.63 4.68 -11.99
C TYR A 279 18.17 5.15 -11.91
N CYS A 280 17.27 4.29 -11.44
CA CYS A 280 15.86 4.61 -11.20
C CYS A 280 15.69 5.80 -10.24
N LYS A 281 16.49 5.85 -9.17
CA LYS A 281 16.51 6.91 -8.16
C LYS A 281 16.89 8.25 -8.78
N LYS A 282 18.00 8.29 -9.54
CA LYS A 282 18.47 9.50 -10.24
C LYS A 282 17.41 10.13 -11.15
N ILE A 283 16.62 9.30 -11.84
CA ILE A 283 15.53 9.79 -12.70
C ILE A 283 14.47 10.51 -11.86
N VAL A 284 14.02 9.89 -10.76
CA VAL A 284 13.00 10.49 -9.89
C VAL A 284 13.55 11.72 -9.17
N ASP A 285 14.78 11.67 -8.65
CA ASP A 285 15.41 12.82 -7.99
C ASP A 285 15.51 14.03 -8.93
N ALA A 286 15.85 13.81 -10.20
CA ALA A 286 15.87 14.86 -11.21
C ALA A 286 14.47 15.43 -11.48
N ALA A 287 13.44 14.59 -11.57
CA ALA A 287 12.07 15.02 -11.78
C ALA A 287 11.50 15.80 -10.58
N VAL A 288 11.78 15.34 -9.36
CA VAL A 288 11.42 16.03 -8.12
C VAL A 288 12.11 17.39 -8.02
N LYS A 289 13.40 17.46 -8.35
CA LYS A 289 14.13 18.74 -8.40
C LYS A 289 13.49 19.69 -9.41
N ALA A 290 13.17 19.20 -10.62
CA ALA A 290 12.51 20.01 -11.64
C ALA A 290 11.12 20.50 -11.21
N TYR A 291 10.36 19.66 -10.49
CA TYR A 291 9.06 20.05 -9.91
C TYR A 291 9.22 21.26 -8.99
N PHE A 292 10.12 21.22 -8.01
CA PHE A 292 10.33 22.35 -7.09
C PHE A 292 10.86 23.61 -7.78
N THR A 293 11.78 23.47 -8.75
CA THR A 293 12.27 24.63 -9.52
C THR A 293 11.14 25.31 -10.29
N ASN A 294 10.24 24.53 -10.90
CA ASN A 294 9.11 25.08 -11.66
C ASN A 294 8.05 25.69 -10.75
N SER A 295 7.79 25.10 -9.58
CA SER A 295 6.86 25.67 -8.59
C SER A 295 7.36 27.02 -8.06
N ALA A 296 8.65 27.13 -7.73
CA ALA A 296 9.23 28.39 -7.26
C ALA A 296 9.09 29.54 -8.28
N ASN A 297 9.19 29.24 -9.58
CA ASN A 297 9.03 30.25 -10.62
C ASN A 297 7.57 30.68 -10.85
N ILE A 298 6.58 29.95 -10.35
CA ILE A 298 5.15 30.30 -10.48
C ILE A 298 4.72 31.27 -9.38
N ASP A 299 5.33 31.19 -8.20
CA ASP A 299 5.00 32.05 -7.05
C ASP A 299 5.64 33.46 -7.15
N ASP A 300 6.50 33.70 -8.15
CA ASP A 300 7.20 34.97 -8.42
C ASP A 300 6.51 35.87 -9.49
N PHE A 301 5.30 35.50 -9.95
CA PHE A 301 4.48 36.28 -10.90
C PHE A 301 3.09 36.61 -10.35
#